data_AF-A0AAW0VVH2-F1
#
_entry.id   AF-A0AAW0VVH2-F1
#
_cell.length_a   1.000
_cell.length_b   1.000
_cell.length_c   1.000
_cell.angle_alpha   90.00
_cell.angle_beta   90.00
_cell.angle_gamma   90.00
#
_symmetry.space_group_name_H-M   'P 1'
#
loop_
_entity.id
_entity.type
_entity.pdbx_description
1 polymer ?
#
loop_
_entity_poly.entity_id
_entity_poly.type
_entity_poly.pdbx_seq_one_letter_code
_entity_poly.pdbx_strand_id
1 'polypeptide(L)'
;MYGFVNYAIEQLVVRNFGDDIWEDIKREAEVHMEGSFLVRLTYEDEITYNIVGAAEKVLGVPANAILEMFGKMFFKFCQESGYDTILQVLGATVSDFLQNLDALHDHLALIYPGMKAPSFRCTERPEDGALILHYYSDRPGLEYIVIGIVK
;
A
#
# COMPACT_ATOMS: atom_id res chain seq x y z
N MET A 1 -3.95 8.47 -6.26
CA MET A 1 -3.01 7.99 -5.24
C MET A 1 -1.67 8.71 -5.36
N TYR A 2 -0.85 8.79 -4.32
CA TYR A 2 0.52 9.30 -4.49
C TYR A 2 1.37 8.31 -5.31
N GLY A 3 2.24 8.85 -6.16
CA GLY A 3 3.17 8.08 -6.98
C GLY A 3 4.08 7.19 -6.16
N PHE A 4 4.29 7.50 -4.87
CA PHE A 4 5.00 6.63 -3.94
C PHE A 4 4.38 5.23 -3.87
N VAL A 5 3.05 5.12 -3.85
CA VAL A 5 2.36 3.82 -3.80
C VAL A 5 2.45 3.11 -5.14
N ASN A 6 2.23 3.82 -6.26
CA ASN A 6 2.35 3.22 -7.60
C ASN A 6 3.78 2.76 -7.88
N TYR A 7 4.79 3.53 -7.45
CA TYR A 7 6.19 3.15 -7.52
C TYR A 7 6.48 1.92 -6.65
N ALA A 8 5.89 1.82 -5.47
CA ALA A 8 6.03 0.61 -4.66
C ALA A 8 5.40 -0.62 -5.34
N ILE A 9 4.28 -0.49 -6.05
CA ILE A 9 3.69 -1.59 -6.83
C ILE A 9 4.60 -1.97 -8.00
N GLU A 10 5.15 -0.99 -8.71
CA GLU A 10 6.19 -1.23 -9.72
C GLU A 10 7.37 -2.02 -9.13
N GLN A 11 7.86 -1.62 -7.96
CA GLN A 11 8.94 -2.33 -7.27
C GLN A 11 8.55 -3.74 -6.81
N LEU A 12 7.30 -3.99 -6.43
CA LEU A 12 6.81 -5.34 -6.17
C LEU A 12 6.96 -6.22 -7.41
N VAL A 13 6.52 -5.70 -8.56
CA VAL A 13 6.56 -6.47 -9.81
C VAL A 13 8.01 -6.68 -10.25
N VAL A 14 8.80 -5.62 -10.34
CA VAL A 14 10.18 -5.68 -10.84
C VAL A 14 11.05 -6.59 -9.97
N ARG A 15 10.95 -6.49 -8.64
CA ARG A 15 11.77 -7.31 -7.73
C ARG A 15 11.40 -8.79 -7.74
N ASN A 16 10.15 -9.14 -8.03
CA ASN A 16 9.66 -10.51 -7.95
C ASN A 16 9.54 -11.21 -9.32
N PHE A 17 9.32 -10.44 -10.38
CA PHE A 17 8.96 -10.95 -11.72
C PHE A 17 9.80 -10.34 -12.85
N GLY A 18 10.57 -9.28 -12.58
CA GLY A 18 11.46 -8.63 -13.55
C GLY A 18 10.80 -7.51 -14.36
N ASP A 19 11.64 -6.76 -15.09
CA ASP A 19 11.23 -5.57 -15.86
C ASP A 19 10.30 -5.92 -17.04
N ASP A 20 10.53 -7.04 -17.73
CA ASP A 20 9.71 -7.46 -18.88
C ASP A 20 8.24 -7.63 -18.48
N ILE A 21 7.99 -8.24 -17.31
CA ILE A 21 6.64 -8.43 -16.77
C ILE A 21 6.01 -7.09 -16.36
N TRP A 22 6.82 -6.15 -15.85
CA TRP A 22 6.32 -4.81 -15.55
C TRP A 22 5.90 -4.05 -16.81
N GLU A 23 6.67 -4.14 -17.90
CA GLU A 23 6.31 -3.55 -19.18
C GLU A 23 5.02 -4.16 -19.76
N ASP A 24 4.83 -5.47 -19.62
CA ASP A 24 3.59 -6.15 -20.02
C ASP A 24 2.39 -5.66 -19.21
N ILE A 25 2.54 -5.48 -17.90
CA ILE A 25 1.50 -4.93 -17.01
C ILE A 25 1.17 -3.48 -17.38
N LYS A 26 2.16 -2.62 -17.61
CA LYS A 26 1.92 -1.23 -18.03
C LYS A 26 1.13 -1.17 -19.34
N ARG A 27 1.45 -2.05 -20.30
CA ARG A 27 0.75 -2.13 -21.58
C ARG A 27 -0.70 -2.58 -21.41
N GLU A 28 -0.95 -3.60 -20.59
CA GLU A 28 -2.31 -4.09 -20.29
C GLU A 28 -3.13 -3.09 -19.46
N ALA A 29 -2.48 -2.29 -18.59
CA ALA A 29 -3.11 -1.25 -17.79
C ALA A 29 -3.32 0.08 -18.55
N GLU A 30 -2.93 0.15 -19.83
CA GLU A 30 -2.94 1.38 -20.65
C GLU A 30 -2.16 2.54 -20.01
N VAL A 31 -1.11 2.23 -19.25
CA VAL A 31 -0.24 3.21 -18.60
C VAL A 31 0.87 3.62 -19.58
N HIS A 32 0.65 4.72 -20.29
CA HIS A 32 1.61 5.29 -21.23
C HIS A 32 2.57 6.27 -20.55
N MET A 33 3.60 5.75 -19.90
CA MET A 33 4.68 6.57 -19.35
C MET A 33 6.05 5.92 -19.56
N GLU A 34 7.07 6.75 -19.74
CA GLU A 34 8.47 6.32 -19.74
C GLU A 34 9.04 6.41 -18.32
N GLY A 35 9.85 5.41 -17.95
CA GLY A 35 10.46 5.33 -16.62
C GLY A 35 9.46 4.96 -15.51
N SER A 36 9.77 5.43 -14.30
CA SER A 36 9.07 5.08 -13.07
C SER A 36 8.13 6.19 -12.58
N PHE A 37 7.17 5.82 -11.72
CA PHE A 37 6.28 6.78 -11.07
C PHE A 37 7.05 7.82 -10.25
N LEU A 38 6.69 9.10 -10.43
CA LEU A 38 7.27 10.19 -9.65
C LEU A 38 6.64 10.21 -8.25
N VAL A 39 7.42 9.85 -7.24
CA VAL A 39 6.91 9.56 -5.88
C VAL A 39 6.18 10.72 -5.19
N ARG A 40 6.47 11.97 -5.56
CA ARG A 40 5.87 13.19 -5.00
C ARG A 40 4.68 13.73 -5.80
N LEU A 41 4.31 13.10 -6.91
CA LEU A 41 3.13 13.50 -7.68
C LEU A 41 1.91 12.69 -7.25
N THR A 42 0.73 13.30 -7.40
CA THR A 42 -0.54 12.61 -7.26
C THR A 42 -1.02 12.15 -8.64
N TYR A 43 -1.53 10.93 -8.67
CA TYR A 43 -2.13 10.28 -9.83
C TYR A 43 -3.60 9.99 -9.51
N GLU A 44 -4.42 9.71 -10.52
CA GLU A 44 -5.79 9.23 -10.28
C GLU A 44 -5.75 7.83 -9.62
N ASP A 45 -6.68 7.55 -8.71
CA ASP A 45 -6.72 6.23 -8.04
C ASP A 45 -6.97 5.09 -9.04
N GLU A 46 -7.67 5.39 -10.15
CA GLU A 46 -7.91 4.46 -11.25
C GLU A 46 -6.63 3.86 -11.84
N ILE A 47 -5.54 4.64 -11.89
CA ILE A 47 -4.25 4.13 -12.36
C ILE A 47 -3.77 2.97 -11.47
N THR A 48 -3.90 3.09 -10.14
CA THR A 48 -3.53 2.02 -9.21
C THR A 48 -4.39 0.78 -9.42
N TYR A 49 -5.71 0.96 -9.55
CA TYR A 49 -6.63 -0.17 -9.78
C TYR A 49 -6.38 -0.87 -11.12
N ASN A 50 -6.12 -0.11 -12.18
CA ASN A 50 -5.82 -0.65 -13.50
C ASN A 50 -4.51 -1.44 -13.50
N ILE A 51 -3.47 -0.97 -12.82
CA ILE A 51 -2.21 -1.72 -12.67
C ILE A 51 -2.45 -3.04 -11.95
N VAL A 52 -3.22 -3.05 -10.86
CA VAL A 52 -3.51 -4.29 -10.10
C VAL A 52 -4.35 -5.26 -10.94
N GLY A 53 -5.36 -4.77 -11.64
CA GLY A 53 -6.19 -5.60 -12.54
C GLY A 53 -5.41 -6.14 -13.74
N ALA A 54 -4.49 -5.36 -14.30
CA ALA A 54 -3.57 -5.81 -15.33
C ALA A 54 -2.59 -6.87 -14.80
N ALA A 55 -2.04 -6.65 -13.60
CA ALA A 55 -1.18 -7.61 -12.94
C ALA A 55 -1.90 -8.94 -12.68
N GLU A 56 -3.17 -8.93 -12.29
CA GLU A 56 -3.97 -10.14 -12.13
C GLU A 56 -4.05 -10.95 -13.43
N LYS A 57 -4.30 -10.28 -14.57
CA LYS A 57 -4.36 -10.94 -15.88
C LYS A 57 -3.00 -11.47 -16.34
N VAL A 58 -1.94 -10.67 -16.21
CA VAL A 58 -0.59 -11.02 -16.68
C VAL A 58 0.04 -12.11 -15.83
N LEU A 59 -0.10 -12.02 -14.50
CA LEU A 59 0.50 -12.97 -13.57
C LEU A 59 -0.37 -14.22 -13.34
N GLY A 60 -1.67 -14.15 -13.65
CA GLY A 60 -2.64 -15.21 -13.32
C GLY A 60 -2.87 -15.37 -11.81
N VAL A 61 -2.58 -14.32 -11.02
CA VAL A 61 -2.73 -14.30 -9.57
C VAL A 61 -3.91 -13.39 -9.21
N PRO A 62 -4.85 -13.83 -8.35
CA PRO A 62 -5.98 -13.00 -7.95
C PRO A 62 -5.57 -11.62 -7.42
N ALA A 63 -6.29 -10.56 -7.78
CA ALA A 63 -5.97 -9.19 -7.41
C ALA A 63 -5.82 -9.00 -5.88
N ASN A 64 -6.67 -9.65 -5.09
CA ASN A 64 -6.58 -9.63 -3.63
C ASN A 64 -5.27 -10.23 -3.10
N ALA A 65 -4.79 -11.33 -3.69
CA ALA A 65 -3.51 -11.93 -3.34
C ALA A 65 -2.32 -11.03 -3.75
N ILE A 66 -2.42 -10.33 -4.88
CA ILE A 66 -1.42 -9.32 -5.29
C ILE A 66 -1.38 -8.17 -4.28
N LEU A 67 -2.53 -7.66 -3.84
CA LEU A 67 -2.62 -6.60 -2.83
C LEU A 67 -2.09 -7.05 -1.46
N GLU A 68 -2.32 -8.30 -1.06
CA GLU A 68 -1.71 -8.86 0.15
C GLU A 68 -0.18 -8.99 0.03
N MET A 69 0.33 -9.44 -1.13
CA MET A 69 1.77 -9.47 -1.41
C MET A 69 2.37 -8.06 -1.37
N PHE A 70 1.65 -7.10 -1.95
CA PHE A 70 2.01 -5.69 -1.90
C PHE A 70 2.10 -5.19 -0.46
N GLY A 71 1.10 -5.42 0.39
CA GLY A 71 1.12 -5.00 1.79
C GLY A 71 2.32 -5.53 2.57
N LYS A 72 2.67 -6.82 2.39
CA LYS A 72 3.84 -7.43 3.03
C LYS A 72 5.15 -6.77 2.62
N MET A 73 5.28 -6.46 1.33
CA MET A 73 6.46 -5.78 0.79
C MET A 73 6.49 -4.30 1.20
N PHE A 74 5.32 -3.64 1.23
CA PHE A 74 5.17 -2.21 1.42
C PHE A 74 5.73 -1.73 2.76
N PHE A 75 5.52 -2.48 3.84
CA PHE A 75 6.11 -2.14 5.14
C PHE A 75 7.64 -2.04 5.05
N LYS A 76 8.28 -3.05 4.44
CA LYS A 76 9.74 -3.07 4.22
C LYS A 76 10.18 -1.95 3.26
N PHE A 77 9.39 -1.70 2.21
CA PHE A 77 9.65 -0.61 1.26
C PHE A 77 9.65 0.76 1.95
N CYS A 78 8.73 1.01 2.87
CA CYS A 78 8.71 2.24 3.66
C CYS A 78 9.98 2.41 4.50
N GLN A 79 10.47 1.32 5.12
CA GLN A 79 11.74 1.35 5.86
C GLN A 79 12.92 1.70 4.94
N GLU A 80 13.01 1.04 3.78
CA GLU A 80 14.05 1.29 2.77
C GLU A 80 13.99 2.71 2.18
N SER A 81 12.80 3.32 2.18
CA SER A 81 12.54 4.65 1.63
C SER A 81 12.75 5.79 2.62
N GLY A 82 13.31 5.52 3.81
CA GLY A 82 13.64 6.53 4.81
C GLY A 82 12.53 6.84 5.82
N TYR A 83 11.49 6.00 5.91
CA TYR A 83 10.48 6.09 6.98
C TYR A 83 10.76 5.13 8.15
N ASP A 84 11.92 4.49 8.18
CA ASP A 84 12.31 3.56 9.24
C ASP A 84 12.18 4.16 10.64
N THR A 85 12.69 5.39 10.82
CA THR A 85 12.74 6.08 12.10
C THR A 85 11.33 6.41 12.60
N ILE A 86 10.45 6.88 11.71
CA ILE A 86 9.08 7.22 12.11
C ILE A 86 8.23 5.96 12.34
N LEU A 87 8.49 4.86 11.63
CA LEU A 87 7.82 3.58 11.86
C LEU A 87 8.20 2.95 13.21
N GLN A 88 9.45 3.12 13.66
CA GLN A 88 9.92 2.59 14.95
C GLN A 88 9.26 3.23 16.17
N VAL A 89 8.72 4.44 16.03
CA VAL A 89 8.11 5.18 17.15
C VAL A 89 6.58 5.01 17.24
N LEU A 90 5.98 4.21 16.35
CA LEU A 90 4.52 3.98 16.35
C LEU A 90 4.03 3.05 17.45
N GLY A 91 4.93 2.33 18.14
CA GLY A 91 4.56 1.52 19.29
C GLY A 91 5.40 0.26 19.46
N ALA A 92 5.27 -0.35 20.64
CA ALA A 92 5.98 -1.58 20.99
C ALA A 92 5.16 -2.86 20.71
N THR A 93 3.85 -2.72 20.47
CA THR A 93 2.94 -3.81 20.13
C THR A 93 2.24 -3.55 18.79
N VAL A 94 1.69 -4.62 18.18
CA VAL A 94 0.90 -4.49 16.94
C VAL A 94 -0.31 -3.57 17.14
N SER A 95 -0.98 -3.64 18.29
CA SER A 95 -2.11 -2.77 18.62
C SER A 95 -1.66 -1.30 18.69
N ASP A 96 -0.56 -1.00 19.38
CA ASP A 96 -0.03 0.36 19.46
C ASP A 96 0.34 0.89 18.06
N PHE A 97 1.06 0.08 17.28
CA PHE A 97 1.45 0.42 15.93
C PHE A 97 0.24 0.80 15.07
N LEU A 98 -0.80 -0.04 15.06
CA LEU A 98 -1.99 0.16 14.25
C LEU A 98 -2.82 1.37 14.73
N GLN A 99 -2.91 1.61 16.04
CA GLN A 99 -3.62 2.77 16.58
C GLN A 99 -2.91 4.10 16.29
N ASN A 100 -1.60 4.09 16.11
CA ASN A 100 -0.81 5.28 15.81
C ASN A 100 -0.64 5.56 14.31
N LEU A 101 -1.20 4.72 13.42
CA LEU A 101 -1.13 4.96 11.96
C LEU A 101 -1.84 6.26 11.55
N ASP A 102 -2.94 6.63 12.22
CA ASP A 102 -3.64 7.89 11.94
C ASP A 102 -2.74 9.09 12.24
N ALA A 103 -2.02 9.06 13.36
CA ALA A 103 -1.06 10.11 13.72
C ALA A 103 0.14 10.18 12.75
N LEU A 104 0.63 9.02 12.29
CA LEU A 104 1.63 8.97 11.22
C LEU A 104 1.10 9.66 9.96
N HIS A 105 -0.11 9.29 9.53
CA HIS A 105 -0.72 9.85 8.34
C HIS A 105 -0.98 11.36 8.47
N ASP A 106 -1.41 11.86 9.62
CA ASP A 106 -1.55 13.30 9.86
C ASP A 106 -0.20 14.02 9.73
N HIS A 107 0.88 13.44 10.26
CA HIS A 107 2.22 13.99 10.09
C HIS A 107 2.67 13.99 8.63
N LEU A 108 2.43 12.89 7.90
CA LEU A 108 2.77 12.78 6.49
C LEU A 108 1.95 13.74 5.62
N ALA A 109 0.70 14.05 5.99
CA ALA A 109 -0.13 14.99 5.25
C ALA A 109 0.45 16.42 5.19
N LEU A 110 1.34 16.78 6.14
CA LEU A 110 2.10 18.04 6.11
C LEU A 110 3.16 18.06 4.99
N ILE A 111 3.68 16.89 4.63
CA ILE A 111 4.73 16.69 3.61
C ILE A 111 4.12 16.34 2.25
N TYR A 112 2.92 15.76 2.27
CA TYR A 112 2.16 15.27 1.12
C TYR A 112 0.82 16.01 1.01
N PRO A 113 0.81 17.24 0.44
CA PRO A 113 -0.41 18.03 0.28
C PRO A 113 -1.51 17.30 -0.49
N GLY A 114 -2.69 17.14 0.12
CA GLY A 114 -3.81 16.44 -0.49
C GLY A 114 -3.74 14.91 -0.36
N MET A 115 -2.87 14.39 0.52
CA MET A 115 -2.91 12.99 0.91
C MET A 115 -4.27 12.62 1.47
N LYS A 116 -4.88 11.58 0.89
CA LYS A 116 -6.09 10.94 1.40
C LYS A 116 -5.69 9.63 2.04
N ALA A 117 -5.47 9.65 3.35
CA ALA A 117 -5.04 8.47 4.09
C ALA A 117 -6.25 7.67 4.60
N PRO A 118 -6.12 6.34 4.78
CA PRO A 118 -7.10 5.58 5.55
C PRO A 118 -6.99 5.90 7.04
N SER A 119 -8.03 5.55 7.79
CA SER A 119 -8.06 5.61 9.26
C SER A 119 -8.20 4.22 9.86
N PHE A 120 -7.55 4.02 11.01
CA PHE A 120 -7.49 2.76 11.73
C PHE A 120 -7.91 2.92 13.19
N ARG A 121 -8.66 1.92 13.68
CA ARG A 121 -8.95 1.80 15.10
C ARG A 121 -8.82 0.35 15.54
N CYS A 122 -8.27 0.13 16.71
CA CYS A 122 -8.24 -1.19 17.33
C CYS A 122 -9.22 -1.26 18.50
N THR A 123 -9.94 -2.38 18.61
CA THR A 123 -10.75 -2.73 19.78
C THR A 123 -10.54 -4.20 20.09
N GLU A 124 -10.70 -4.61 21.34
CA GLU A 124 -10.65 -6.04 21.70
C GLU A 124 -12.02 -6.68 21.62
N ARG A 125 -12.07 -7.91 21.09
CA ARG A 125 -13.26 -8.75 21.14
C ARG A 125 -13.48 -9.24 22.58
N PRO A 126 -14.64 -8.99 23.20
CA PRO A 126 -14.88 -9.35 24.60
C PRO A 126 -14.78 -10.85 24.90
N GLU A 127 -15.00 -11.71 23.90
CA GLU A 127 -15.12 -13.16 24.05
C GLU A 127 -13.78 -13.87 24.26
N ASP A 128 -12.74 -13.44 23.56
CA ASP A 128 -11.44 -14.12 23.49
C ASP A 128 -10.23 -13.16 23.53
N GLY A 129 -10.48 -11.84 23.67
CA GLY A 129 -9.43 -10.82 23.70
C GLY A 129 -8.75 -10.58 22.35
N ALA A 130 -9.27 -11.13 21.24
CA ALA A 130 -8.66 -10.91 19.94
C ALA A 130 -8.78 -9.46 19.49
N LEU A 131 -7.75 -8.98 18.80
CA LEU A 131 -7.76 -7.65 18.22
C LEU A 131 -8.73 -7.57 17.03
N ILE A 132 -9.64 -6.61 17.07
CA ILE A 132 -10.50 -6.20 15.95
C ILE A 132 -9.91 -4.92 15.38
N LEU A 133 -9.41 -5.00 14.15
CA LEU A 133 -8.95 -3.86 13.38
C LEU A 133 -10.10 -3.30 12.55
N HIS A 134 -10.49 -2.07 12.83
CA HIS A 134 -11.43 -1.29 12.03
C HIS A 134 -10.64 -0.49 11.01
N TYR A 135 -10.95 -0.68 9.73
CA TYR A 135 -10.32 0.01 8.60
C TYR A 135 -11.36 0.89 7.91
N TYR A 136 -11.05 2.17 7.76
CA TYR A 136 -11.91 3.15 7.09
C TYR A 136 -11.14 3.78 5.93
N SER A 137 -11.74 3.76 4.74
CA SER A 137 -11.16 4.39 3.57
C SER A 137 -12.23 4.80 2.57
N ASP A 138 -11.96 5.88 1.83
CA ASP A 138 -12.73 6.28 0.65
C ASP A 138 -12.45 5.37 -0.57
N ARG A 139 -11.41 4.51 -0.47
CA ARG A 139 -10.93 3.65 -1.56
C ARG A 139 -11.39 2.20 -1.37
N PRO A 140 -12.33 1.70 -2.19
CA PRO A 140 -12.83 0.33 -2.06
C PRO A 140 -11.79 -0.70 -2.53
N GLY A 141 -11.76 -1.88 -1.89
CA GLY A 141 -10.97 -3.02 -2.32
C GLY A 141 -9.50 -3.01 -1.88
N LEU A 142 -9.05 -1.95 -1.17
CA LEU A 142 -7.67 -1.84 -0.68
C LEU A 142 -7.44 -2.48 0.70
N GLU A 143 -8.47 -3.07 1.31
CA GLU A 143 -8.36 -3.78 2.59
C GLU A 143 -7.35 -4.93 2.55
N TYR A 144 -7.12 -5.54 1.39
CA TYR A 144 -6.12 -6.61 1.22
C TYR A 144 -4.69 -6.12 1.40
N ILE A 145 -4.41 -4.83 1.13
CA ILE A 145 -3.11 -4.23 1.46
C ILE A 145 -2.92 -4.25 2.98
N VAL A 146 -3.96 -3.89 3.73
CA VAL A 146 -3.93 -3.88 5.20
C VAL A 146 -3.71 -5.30 5.75
N ILE A 147 -4.37 -6.30 5.17
CA ILE A 147 -4.13 -7.71 5.51
C ILE A 147 -2.66 -8.07 5.29
N GLY A 148 -2.07 -7.63 4.17
CA GLY A 148 -0.65 -7.84 3.88
C GLY A 148 0.29 -7.16 4.89
N ILE A 149 -0.02 -5.93 5.31
CA ILE A 149 0.79 -5.18 6.28
C ILE A 149 0.79 -5.84 7.66
N VAL A 150 -0.34 -6.42 8.08
CA VAL A 150 -0.50 -7.02 9.41
C VAL A 150 0.14 -8.41 9.53
N LYS A 151 0.31 -9.13 8.40
CA LYS A 151 0.86 -10.49 8.35
C LYS A 151 2.39 -10.50 8.36
#